data_AF-E4MPM9-F1
#
_entry.id   AF-E4MPM9-F1
#
_cell.length_a   1.000
_cell.length_b   1.000
_cell.length_c   1.000
_cell.angle_alpha   90.00
_cell.angle_beta   90.00
_cell.angle_gamma   90.00
#
_symmetry.space_group_name_H-M   'P 1'
#
loop_
_entity.id
_entity.type
_entity.pdbx_description
1 polymer ?
#
loop_
_entity_poly.entity_id
_entity_poly.type
_entity_poly.pdbx_seq_one_letter_code
_entity_poly.pdbx_strand_id
1 'polypeptide(L)'
;MPTENEFGDLSTYSPEQNAVIAKFTTNRKPKENTYYIFLVNDGTGDHGYMRLGGQYGFVYSANARIIAHELGHGIFKLEHPFKGKNADKGKTTALMDYNEGQDFFYRDWKQINDPKVKLYAFQGQSEGKYNVNAHLGLTSDGVIFDTFFLNGKKINTTIEVAPDKYTIQKISYQGYQYYWDKQSKAFVGIEGAIKVKREAKNINNKVNIYRSRKDGCTYDYLTIPWETKDEQSTDIVQTIEKYIAQYNESYWRIAPYRVRDASCGKEFFTHLRERDLQECSTTEINEGRKILQGLLAEANPERVTSIVNSYCMAAISGLTYGEIEKLFDIIASQERITEHSEVALLRLMSGIKTTDYKRFYAHLEANGNKLLKHLIEEIDDASVNFLADKKNYTNFIGVDV
;
A
#
# COMPACT_ATOMS: atom_id res chain seq x y z
N MET A 1 -26.15 -21.23 31.18
CA MET A 1 -27.40 -21.42 30.40
C MET A 1 -27.28 -22.75 29.66
N PRO A 2 -28.36 -23.44 29.24
CA PRO A 2 -28.22 -24.72 28.54
C PRO A 2 -27.46 -24.56 27.22
N THR A 3 -26.21 -24.98 27.24
CA THR A 3 -25.23 -24.96 26.16
C THR A 3 -25.35 -26.25 25.36
N GLU A 4 -26.47 -26.44 24.63
CA GLU A 4 -26.72 -27.68 23.86
C GLU A 4 -25.62 -28.03 22.84
N ASN A 5 -24.75 -27.07 22.51
CA ASN A 5 -23.62 -27.18 21.59
C ASN A 5 -22.21 -27.14 22.26
N GLU A 6 -22.09 -27.21 23.60
CA GLU A 6 -20.88 -26.90 24.39
C GLU A 6 -19.57 -27.57 23.92
N PHE A 7 -19.65 -28.74 23.29
CA PHE A 7 -18.50 -29.57 22.94
C PHE A 7 -18.42 -30.01 21.47
N GLY A 8 -19.16 -29.39 20.54
CA GLY A 8 -19.24 -29.92 19.17
C GLY A 8 -19.55 -28.93 18.05
N ASP A 9 -20.67 -28.20 18.13
CA ASP A 9 -21.16 -27.41 16.99
C ASP A 9 -21.19 -25.88 17.23
N LEU A 10 -20.20 -25.21 16.65
CA LEU A 10 -20.06 -23.76 16.66
C LEU A 10 -20.89 -23.07 15.56
N SER A 11 -21.83 -23.77 14.89
CA SER A 11 -22.59 -23.26 13.74
C SER A 11 -23.66 -22.22 14.07
N THR A 12 -24.24 -22.25 15.28
CA THR A 12 -25.51 -21.59 15.64
C THR A 12 -25.59 -21.20 17.12
N TYR A 13 -26.27 -20.08 17.43
CA TYR A 13 -26.58 -19.70 18.81
C TYR A 13 -27.87 -20.37 19.32
N SER A 14 -27.97 -20.62 20.63
CA SER A 14 -29.21 -21.12 21.25
C SER A 14 -30.37 -20.10 21.20
N PRO A 15 -31.64 -20.50 21.41
CA PRO A 15 -32.77 -19.56 21.47
C PRO A 15 -32.57 -18.44 22.52
N GLU A 16 -32.00 -18.76 23.68
CA GLU A 16 -31.73 -17.84 24.79
C GLU A 16 -30.61 -16.86 24.42
N GLN A 17 -29.52 -17.37 23.83
CA GLN A 17 -28.43 -16.55 23.32
C GLN A 17 -28.93 -15.56 22.25
N ASN A 18 -29.75 -16.04 21.30
CA ASN A 18 -30.39 -15.17 20.30
C ASN A 18 -31.32 -14.13 20.94
N ALA A 19 -32.07 -14.47 21.99
CA ALA A 19 -32.92 -13.52 22.72
C ALA A 19 -32.10 -12.43 23.45
N VAL A 20 -30.94 -12.78 24.03
CA VAL A 20 -30.00 -11.81 24.62
C VAL A 20 -29.40 -10.91 23.54
N ILE A 21 -28.95 -11.48 22.42
CA ILE A 21 -28.41 -10.70 21.27
C ILE A 21 -29.47 -9.74 20.73
N ALA A 22 -30.70 -10.21 20.46
CA ALA A 22 -31.78 -9.37 19.95
C ALA A 22 -32.18 -8.25 20.91
N LYS A 23 -32.17 -8.51 22.22
CA LYS A 23 -32.40 -7.48 23.25
C LYS A 23 -31.25 -6.48 23.32
N PHE A 24 -30.00 -6.92 23.16
CA PHE A 24 -28.83 -6.05 23.11
C PHE A 24 -28.81 -5.17 21.85
N THR A 25 -28.99 -5.76 20.67
CA THR A 25 -28.94 -5.04 19.38
C THR A 25 -29.99 -3.92 19.34
N THR A 26 -31.24 -4.24 19.73
CA THR A 26 -32.35 -3.29 19.79
C THR A 26 -32.07 -2.10 20.72
N ASN A 27 -31.53 -2.35 21.92
CA ASN A 27 -31.36 -1.31 22.94
C ASN A 27 -30.05 -0.54 22.85
N ARG A 28 -29.00 -1.11 22.25
CA ARG A 28 -27.64 -0.54 22.27
C ARG A 28 -27.08 -0.14 20.90
N LYS A 29 -27.74 -0.52 19.80
CA LYS A 29 -27.30 -0.24 18.42
C LYS A 29 -25.80 -0.54 18.24
N PRO A 30 -25.37 -1.80 18.39
CA PRO A 30 -23.97 -2.20 18.39
C PRO A 30 -23.25 -1.70 17.14
N LYS A 31 -21.99 -1.31 17.33
CA LYS A 31 -21.10 -0.97 16.22
C LYS A 31 -20.83 -2.23 15.42
N GLU A 32 -20.91 -2.12 14.10
CA GLU A 32 -20.53 -3.18 13.16
C GLU A 32 -19.05 -3.59 13.32
N ASN A 33 -18.23 -2.71 13.91
CA ASN A 33 -16.78 -2.85 14.10
C ASN A 33 -16.37 -3.53 15.41
N THR A 34 -17.31 -4.02 16.21
CA THR A 34 -17.02 -4.40 17.61
C THR A 34 -17.53 -5.80 17.92
N TYR A 35 -16.66 -6.64 18.47
CA TYR A 35 -17.02 -7.93 19.05
C TYR A 35 -17.52 -7.70 20.49
N TYR A 36 -18.58 -8.41 20.87
CA TYR A 36 -19.28 -8.20 22.13
C TYR A 36 -19.27 -9.49 22.96
N ILE A 37 -18.67 -9.41 24.14
CA ILE A 37 -18.63 -10.51 25.11
C ILE A 37 -19.65 -10.23 26.22
N PHE A 38 -20.64 -11.11 26.37
CA PHE A 38 -21.59 -11.11 27.47
C PHE A 38 -21.02 -11.95 28.63
N LEU A 39 -20.68 -11.29 29.73
CA LEU A 39 -20.37 -11.98 30.98
C LEU A 39 -21.69 -12.45 31.63
N VAL A 40 -21.86 -13.76 31.76
CA VAL A 40 -23.05 -14.41 32.32
C VAL A 40 -22.69 -15.07 33.64
N ASN A 41 -23.35 -14.73 34.74
CA ASN A 41 -23.12 -15.40 36.02
C ASN A 41 -24.25 -16.39 36.31
N ASP A 42 -23.96 -17.69 36.22
CA ASP A 42 -24.85 -18.76 36.68
C ASP A 42 -24.19 -19.75 37.67
N GLY A 43 -22.96 -19.47 38.10
CA GLY A 43 -22.24 -20.23 39.12
C GLY A 43 -21.68 -21.59 38.66
N THR A 44 -21.77 -21.96 37.38
CA THR A 44 -21.36 -23.30 36.90
C THR A 44 -19.87 -23.46 36.57
N GLY A 45 -19.13 -22.37 36.35
CA GLY A 45 -17.66 -22.36 36.31
C GLY A 45 -17.03 -21.73 35.07
N ASP A 46 -15.72 -21.98 34.89
CA ASP A 46 -14.87 -21.39 33.86
C ASP A 46 -15.13 -22.04 32.47
N HIS A 47 -16.11 -21.50 31.75
CA HIS A 47 -16.47 -21.92 30.39
C HIS A 47 -17.02 -20.74 29.55
N GLY A 48 -17.22 -20.98 28.24
CA GLY A 48 -17.70 -19.99 27.29
C GLY A 48 -18.38 -20.60 26.05
N TYR A 49 -18.97 -19.74 25.22
CA TYR A 49 -19.47 -20.09 23.89
C TYR A 49 -19.51 -18.87 22.95
N MET A 50 -18.85 -18.98 21.81
CA MET A 50 -18.91 -18.04 20.70
C MET A 50 -19.01 -18.78 19.37
N ARG A 51 -20.08 -18.48 18.64
CA ARG A 51 -20.34 -19.04 17.30
C ARG A 51 -19.16 -18.75 16.36
N LEU A 52 -18.84 -19.71 15.49
CA LEU A 52 -17.77 -19.59 14.50
C LEU A 52 -18.04 -18.42 13.54
N GLY A 53 -17.18 -17.41 13.53
CA GLY A 53 -17.39 -16.18 12.76
C GLY A 53 -18.52 -15.29 13.31
N GLY A 54 -18.92 -15.47 14.57
CA GLY A 54 -19.94 -14.69 15.25
C GLY A 54 -19.39 -13.43 15.92
N GLN A 55 -20.18 -12.35 15.92
CA GLN A 55 -19.83 -11.09 16.58
C GLN A 55 -20.03 -11.13 18.11
N TYR A 56 -20.83 -12.08 18.61
CA TYR A 56 -21.26 -12.15 20.01
C TYR A 56 -20.76 -13.43 20.68
N GLY A 57 -20.07 -13.30 21.81
CA GLY A 57 -19.65 -14.40 22.67
C GLY A 57 -20.29 -14.32 24.05
N PHE A 58 -20.42 -15.47 24.71
CA PHE A 58 -20.91 -15.59 26.08
C PHE A 58 -19.82 -16.26 26.90
N VAL A 59 -19.43 -15.66 28.04
CA VAL A 59 -18.42 -16.22 28.95
C VAL A 59 -18.95 -16.22 30.36
N TYR A 60 -18.61 -17.25 31.14
CA TYR A 60 -19.14 -17.42 32.50
C TYR A 60 -18.16 -16.98 33.60
N SER A 61 -16.95 -16.58 33.22
CA SER A 61 -16.04 -15.80 34.05
C SER A 61 -15.30 -14.75 33.23
N ALA A 62 -14.66 -13.80 33.91
CA ALA A 62 -13.82 -12.78 33.29
C ALA A 62 -12.38 -13.27 33.00
N ASN A 63 -12.16 -14.59 32.94
CA ASN A 63 -10.85 -15.17 32.65
C ASN A 63 -10.39 -14.80 31.24
N ALA A 64 -9.27 -14.08 31.13
CA ALA A 64 -8.72 -13.61 29.87
C ALA A 64 -8.42 -14.75 28.88
N ARG A 65 -8.08 -15.96 29.37
CA ARG A 65 -7.92 -17.15 28.52
C ARG A 65 -9.21 -17.50 27.79
N ILE A 66 -10.33 -17.58 28.52
CA ILE A 66 -11.62 -18.00 27.98
C ILE A 66 -12.11 -16.95 26.99
N ILE A 67 -11.99 -15.67 27.34
CA ILE A 67 -12.30 -14.56 26.43
C ILE A 67 -11.48 -14.67 25.12
N ALA A 68 -10.20 -15.02 25.20
CA ALA A 68 -9.35 -15.22 24.02
C ALA A 68 -9.71 -16.48 23.20
N HIS A 69 -10.10 -17.59 23.85
CA HIS A 69 -10.59 -18.81 23.19
C HIS A 69 -11.87 -18.51 22.38
N GLU A 70 -12.86 -17.87 23.03
CA GLU A 70 -14.12 -17.49 22.38
C GLU A 70 -13.90 -16.51 21.23
N LEU A 71 -13.06 -15.47 21.42
CA LEU A 71 -12.69 -14.56 20.34
C LEU A 71 -11.92 -15.27 19.21
N GLY A 72 -11.21 -16.37 19.49
CA GLY A 72 -10.63 -17.25 18.48
C GLY A 72 -11.68 -17.87 17.54
N HIS A 73 -12.82 -18.31 18.09
CA HIS A 73 -13.96 -18.77 17.30
C HIS A 73 -14.65 -17.61 16.56
N GLY A 74 -14.90 -16.49 17.24
CA GLY A 74 -15.68 -15.37 16.72
C GLY A 74 -14.99 -14.53 15.65
N ILE A 75 -13.74 -14.13 15.90
CA ILE A 75 -12.92 -13.36 14.97
C ILE A 75 -12.36 -14.29 13.89
N PHE A 76 -11.49 -15.20 14.30
CA PHE A 76 -10.60 -15.93 13.39
C PHE A 76 -11.20 -17.23 12.85
N LYS A 77 -12.39 -17.64 13.32
CA LYS A 77 -13.07 -18.90 12.94
C LYS A 77 -12.26 -20.15 13.27
N LEU A 78 -11.40 -20.08 14.28
CA LEU A 78 -10.58 -21.22 14.71
C LEU A 78 -11.48 -22.34 15.22
N GLU A 79 -11.15 -23.58 14.92
CA GLU A 79 -11.86 -24.76 15.42
C GLU A 79 -11.03 -25.49 16.48
N HIS A 80 -11.70 -26.22 17.38
CA HIS A 80 -11.02 -27.01 18.39
C HIS A 80 -10.12 -28.10 17.77
N PRO A 81 -8.92 -28.38 18.32
CA PRO A 81 -7.91 -29.17 17.64
C PRO A 81 -8.24 -30.67 17.56
N PHE A 82 -9.13 -31.17 18.42
CA PHE A 82 -9.66 -32.53 18.39
C PHE A 82 -10.76 -32.73 17.33
N LYS A 83 -11.32 -31.64 16.77
CA LYS A 83 -12.24 -31.72 15.62
C LYS A 83 -11.47 -32.29 14.42
N GLY A 84 -11.99 -33.38 13.85
CA GLY A 84 -11.31 -34.12 12.77
C GLY A 84 -10.14 -35.02 13.19
N LYS A 85 -10.01 -35.39 14.48
CA LYS A 85 -8.97 -36.32 15.00
C LYS A 85 -7.52 -35.84 14.90
N ASN A 86 -7.28 -34.52 14.85
CA ASN A 86 -5.92 -33.98 14.72
C ASN A 86 -5.14 -33.91 16.05
N ALA A 87 -5.82 -34.06 17.19
CA ALA A 87 -5.25 -34.15 18.54
C ALA A 87 -6.27 -34.77 19.51
N ASP A 88 -5.80 -35.19 20.69
CA ASP A 88 -6.67 -35.62 21.80
C ASP A 88 -7.19 -34.41 22.61
N LYS A 89 -8.46 -34.46 23.02
CA LYS A 89 -9.13 -33.41 23.82
C LYS A 89 -8.44 -33.20 25.17
N GLY A 90 -8.04 -31.96 25.46
CA GLY A 90 -7.39 -31.57 26.71
C GLY A 90 -5.96 -32.12 26.87
N LYS A 91 -5.28 -32.47 25.76
CA LYS A 91 -3.91 -33.02 25.78
C LYS A 91 -2.87 -32.10 25.13
N THR A 92 -3.30 -30.99 24.54
CA THR A 92 -2.40 -30.05 23.88
C THR A 92 -2.20 -28.79 24.72
N THR A 93 -1.22 -27.96 24.35
CA THR A 93 -1.00 -26.63 24.93
C THR A 93 -1.61 -25.52 24.08
N ALA A 94 -2.52 -25.82 23.15
CA ALA A 94 -3.13 -24.83 22.28
C ALA A 94 -4.24 -24.02 22.98
N LEU A 95 -4.35 -22.73 22.65
CA LEU A 95 -5.43 -21.86 23.12
C LEU A 95 -6.81 -22.44 22.79
N MET A 96 -6.95 -23.08 21.63
CA MET A 96 -8.21 -23.68 21.17
C MET A 96 -8.50 -25.07 21.76
N ASP A 97 -7.70 -25.57 22.72
CA ASP A 97 -7.99 -26.79 23.47
C ASP A 97 -8.51 -26.45 24.88
N TYR A 98 -9.25 -27.37 25.50
CA TYR A 98 -9.81 -27.21 26.85
C TYR A 98 -8.78 -27.43 27.98
N ASN A 99 -7.48 -27.41 27.65
CA ASN A 99 -6.39 -27.32 28.62
C ASN A 99 -6.10 -25.83 28.92
N GLU A 100 -5.09 -25.52 29.73
CA GLU A 100 -4.74 -24.13 30.10
C GLU A 100 -3.66 -23.47 29.20
N GLY A 101 -3.00 -24.23 28.32
CA GLY A 101 -1.90 -23.76 27.47
C GLY A 101 -2.30 -22.76 26.38
N GLN A 102 -1.49 -21.74 26.14
CA GLN A 102 -1.84 -20.54 25.35
C GLN A 102 -1.26 -20.53 23.93
N ASP A 103 -0.70 -21.65 23.45
CA ASP A 103 -0.01 -21.73 22.16
C ASP A 103 -1.00 -21.70 20.98
N PHE A 104 -0.50 -21.53 19.77
CA PHE A 104 -1.28 -21.75 18.54
C PHE A 104 -0.59 -22.82 17.69
N PHE A 105 -1.33 -23.78 17.14
CA PHE A 105 -0.76 -24.66 16.12
C PHE A 105 -0.48 -23.86 14.85
N TYR A 106 0.42 -24.37 14.00
CA TYR A 106 0.72 -23.75 12.69
C TYR A 106 -0.54 -23.42 11.86
N ARG A 107 -1.58 -24.28 11.89
CA ARG A 107 -2.86 -24.01 11.23
C ARG A 107 -3.64 -22.85 11.85
N ASP A 108 -3.58 -22.69 13.17
CA ASP A 108 -4.33 -21.68 13.91
C ASP A 108 -3.62 -20.32 13.72
N TRP A 109 -2.29 -20.29 13.86
CA TRP A 109 -1.44 -19.18 13.43
C TRP A 109 -1.72 -18.75 11.99
N LYS A 110 -1.75 -19.70 11.05
CA LYS A 110 -2.03 -19.45 9.63
C LYS A 110 -3.43 -18.89 9.38
N GLN A 111 -4.41 -19.28 10.18
CA GLN A 111 -5.79 -18.83 10.03
C GLN A 111 -6.07 -17.48 10.74
N ILE A 112 -5.39 -17.21 11.85
CA ILE A 112 -5.32 -15.87 12.46
C ILE A 112 -4.76 -14.86 11.44
N ASN A 113 -3.80 -15.30 10.62
CA ASN A 113 -3.15 -14.50 9.58
C ASN A 113 -3.70 -14.72 8.15
N ASP A 114 -4.89 -15.34 7.97
CA ASP A 114 -5.57 -15.36 6.67
C ASP A 114 -6.44 -14.09 6.54
N PRO A 115 -6.10 -13.09 5.70
CA PRO A 115 -6.86 -11.84 5.60
C PRO A 115 -8.20 -11.99 4.87
N LYS A 116 -8.65 -13.21 4.54
CA LYS A 116 -10.08 -13.48 4.35
C LYS A 116 -10.87 -13.32 5.66
N VAL A 117 -10.19 -13.40 6.82
CA VAL A 117 -10.70 -12.92 8.10
C VAL A 117 -10.69 -11.39 8.07
N LYS A 118 -11.78 -10.82 7.54
CA LYS A 118 -12.00 -9.37 7.52
C LYS A 118 -12.27 -8.82 8.92
N LEU A 119 -11.21 -8.49 9.65
CA LEU A 119 -11.26 -7.65 10.84
C LEU A 119 -11.71 -6.21 10.52
N TYR A 120 -11.41 -5.73 9.30
CA TYR A 120 -11.51 -4.33 8.92
C TYR A 120 -12.53 -4.14 7.78
N ALA A 121 -13.65 -3.50 8.09
CA ALA A 121 -14.60 -2.95 7.12
C ALA A 121 -14.86 -1.44 7.35
N PHE A 122 -13.90 -0.78 8.01
CA PHE A 122 -14.00 0.53 8.64
C PHE A 122 -12.59 1.16 8.68
N GLN A 123 -12.35 2.46 8.49
CA GLN A 123 -13.30 3.57 8.27
C GLN A 123 -12.62 4.80 7.61
N GLY A 124 -13.36 5.60 6.83
CA GLY A 124 -13.17 7.06 6.75
C GLY A 124 -11.95 7.63 5.99
N GLN A 125 -12.02 7.70 4.66
CA GLN A 125 -11.08 8.49 3.84
C GLN A 125 -10.97 9.96 4.30
N SER A 126 -9.77 10.54 4.24
CA SER A 126 -9.56 11.99 4.46
C SER A 126 -8.54 12.63 3.49
N GLU A 127 -8.98 13.74 2.91
CA GLU A 127 -8.34 14.81 2.11
C GLU A 127 -6.99 14.59 1.39
N GLY A 128 -6.97 14.95 0.10
CA GLY A 128 -5.98 14.49 -0.89
C GLY A 128 -4.66 15.26 -1.00
N LYS A 129 -3.55 14.51 -1.19
CA LYS A 129 -2.30 14.96 -1.80
C LYS A 129 -2.18 14.44 -3.24
N TYR A 130 -1.61 15.24 -4.15
CA TYR A 130 -1.52 14.94 -5.59
C TYR A 130 -0.11 14.52 -6.02
N ASN A 131 -0.01 13.80 -7.14
CA ASN A 131 1.25 13.28 -7.68
C ASN A 131 2.24 14.43 -8.01
N VAL A 132 3.38 14.49 -7.32
CA VAL A 132 4.38 15.58 -7.42
C VAL A 132 5.34 15.38 -8.62
N ASN A 133 5.32 14.20 -9.25
CA ASN A 133 6.39 13.71 -10.13
C ASN A 133 6.28 14.18 -11.58
N ALA A 134 5.70 15.37 -11.80
CA ALA A 134 5.64 16.08 -13.08
C ALA A 134 7.00 16.72 -13.47
N HIS A 135 8.08 15.96 -13.32
CA HIS A 135 9.44 16.44 -13.55
C HIS A 135 9.77 16.33 -15.04
N LEU A 136 10.04 17.47 -15.68
CA LEU A 136 10.42 17.57 -17.09
C LEU A 136 9.37 17.02 -18.05
N GLY A 137 8.16 17.55 -17.93
CA GLY A 137 7.11 17.37 -18.92
C GLY A 137 7.44 18.10 -20.23
N LEU A 138 6.99 17.52 -21.34
CA LEU A 138 7.09 18.06 -22.69
C LEU A 138 5.67 18.32 -23.24
N THR A 139 5.42 19.51 -23.79
CA THR A 139 4.13 19.86 -24.44
C THR A 139 4.05 19.36 -25.88
N SER A 140 2.85 19.42 -26.48
CA SER A 140 2.61 19.03 -27.88
C SER A 140 3.23 19.97 -28.93
N ASP A 141 4.07 20.90 -28.50
CA ASP A 141 4.91 21.82 -29.30
C ASP A 141 6.30 22.05 -28.68
N GLY A 142 6.81 21.06 -27.94
CA GLY A 142 8.22 21.01 -27.54
C GLY A 142 8.63 21.85 -26.34
N VAL A 143 7.69 22.49 -25.63
CA VAL A 143 8.01 23.28 -24.43
C VAL A 143 8.31 22.36 -23.26
N ILE A 144 9.52 22.50 -22.70
CA ILE A 144 9.98 21.77 -21.53
C ILE A 144 9.60 22.52 -20.26
N PHE A 145 9.04 21.81 -19.28
CA PHE A 145 8.71 22.38 -17.97
C PHE A 145 8.82 21.37 -16.82
N ASP A 146 9.02 21.87 -15.60
CA ASP A 146 9.01 21.06 -14.37
C ASP A 146 8.13 21.66 -13.27
N THR A 147 7.48 22.80 -13.54
CA THR A 147 6.68 23.56 -12.56
C THR A 147 5.50 24.29 -13.19
N PHE A 148 4.41 24.40 -12.42
CA PHE A 148 3.16 25.05 -12.80
C PHE A 148 2.86 26.26 -11.90
N PHE A 149 2.26 27.30 -12.47
CA PHE A 149 1.95 28.56 -11.79
C PHE A 149 0.55 29.07 -12.17
N LEU A 150 -0.28 29.33 -11.16
CA LEU A 150 -1.57 30.01 -11.29
C LEU A 150 -1.52 31.31 -10.50
N ASN A 151 -1.89 32.43 -11.14
CA ASN A 151 -1.87 33.78 -10.53
C ASN A 151 -0.54 34.11 -9.81
N GLY A 152 0.58 33.68 -10.40
CA GLY A 152 1.95 33.88 -9.88
C GLY A 152 2.37 32.92 -8.75
N LYS A 153 1.45 32.13 -8.19
CA LYS A 153 1.76 31.14 -7.15
C LYS A 153 2.10 29.78 -7.77
N LYS A 154 3.15 29.12 -7.28
CA LYS A 154 3.51 27.74 -7.66
C LYS A 154 2.43 26.78 -7.19
N ILE A 155 1.99 25.88 -8.05
CA ILE A 155 0.93 24.89 -7.76
C ILE A 155 1.34 23.48 -8.23
N ASN A 156 0.72 22.46 -7.65
CA ASN A 156 0.83 21.07 -8.07
C ASN A 156 -0.44 20.67 -8.82
N THR A 157 -0.32 19.99 -9.96
CA THR A 157 -1.45 19.64 -10.84
C THR A 157 -1.35 18.19 -11.30
N THR A 158 -2.50 17.53 -11.48
CA THR A 158 -2.55 16.17 -12.05
C THR A 158 -2.30 16.24 -13.55
N ILE A 159 -1.39 15.42 -14.08
CA ILE A 159 -1.21 15.24 -15.54
C ILE A 159 -2.28 14.28 -16.05
N GLU A 160 -2.90 14.60 -17.19
CA GLU A 160 -3.74 13.66 -17.93
C GLU A 160 -3.05 13.32 -19.25
N VAL A 161 -2.47 12.12 -19.32
CA VAL A 161 -1.72 11.64 -20.50
C VAL A 161 -2.71 11.24 -21.58
N ALA A 162 -2.82 12.07 -22.61
CA ALA A 162 -3.57 11.73 -23.81
C ALA A 162 -2.96 10.48 -24.49
N PRO A 163 -3.79 9.53 -24.96
CA PRO A 163 -3.34 8.47 -25.85
C PRO A 163 -2.53 9.01 -27.04
N ASP A 164 -1.57 8.19 -27.50
CA ASP A 164 -1.01 8.24 -28.85
C ASP A 164 -0.29 9.56 -29.21
N LYS A 165 0.22 10.29 -28.20
CA LYS A 165 0.75 11.67 -28.34
C LYS A 165 2.08 11.96 -27.63
N TYR A 166 2.57 11.05 -26.77
CA TYR A 166 3.80 11.13 -25.96
C TYR A 166 4.01 12.37 -25.05
N THR A 167 3.12 13.36 -25.12
CA THR A 167 3.29 14.72 -24.58
C THR A 167 2.09 15.15 -23.76
N ILE A 168 2.30 16.09 -22.85
CA ILE A 168 1.25 16.61 -21.96
C ILE A 168 0.44 17.66 -22.72
N GLN A 169 -0.81 17.31 -23.01
CA GLN A 169 -1.80 18.20 -23.64
C GLN A 169 -2.87 18.68 -22.67
N LYS A 170 -2.99 18.05 -21.50
CA LYS A 170 -4.06 18.30 -20.54
C LYS A 170 -3.58 18.08 -19.10
N ILE A 171 -4.03 18.95 -18.19
CA ILE A 171 -3.83 18.82 -16.76
C ILE A 171 -5.15 19.06 -16.01
N SER A 172 -5.23 18.62 -14.76
CA SER A 172 -6.33 18.92 -13.86
C SER A 172 -5.84 19.53 -12.54
N TYR A 173 -6.55 20.56 -12.09
CA TYR A 173 -6.28 21.28 -10.86
C TYR A 173 -7.61 21.66 -10.19
N GLN A 174 -7.75 21.36 -8.89
CA GLN A 174 -8.97 21.61 -8.10
C GLN A 174 -10.28 21.09 -8.75
N GLY A 175 -10.20 19.95 -9.46
CA GLY A 175 -11.34 19.34 -10.17
C GLY A 175 -11.57 19.87 -11.59
N TYR A 176 -11.08 21.07 -11.90
CA TYR A 176 -11.14 21.66 -13.24
C TYR A 176 -10.13 21.02 -14.19
N GLN A 177 -10.38 21.16 -15.50
CA GLN A 177 -9.52 20.67 -16.58
C GLN A 177 -8.97 21.85 -17.40
N TYR A 178 -7.69 21.77 -17.74
CA TYR A 178 -6.96 22.80 -18.47
C TYR A 178 -6.20 22.15 -19.62
N TYR A 179 -6.24 22.77 -20.81
CA TYR A 179 -5.71 22.24 -22.06
C TYR A 179 -4.55 23.10 -22.55
N TRP A 180 -3.52 22.48 -23.13
CA TRP A 180 -2.35 23.20 -23.62
C TRP A 180 -2.70 24.10 -24.81
N ASP A 181 -2.62 25.41 -24.62
CA ASP A 181 -2.69 26.39 -25.70
C ASP A 181 -1.28 26.80 -26.15
N LYS A 182 -1.01 26.57 -27.44
CA LYS A 182 0.26 26.88 -28.10
C LYS A 182 0.49 28.39 -28.25
N GLN A 183 -0.57 29.21 -28.25
CA GLN A 183 -0.45 30.66 -28.45
C GLN A 183 -0.06 31.39 -27.16
N SER A 184 -0.75 31.13 -26.05
CA SER A 184 -0.45 31.71 -24.73
C SER A 184 0.68 30.98 -23.98
N LYS A 185 1.10 29.79 -24.46
CA LYS A 185 2.11 28.91 -23.84
C LYS A 185 1.73 28.56 -22.39
N ALA A 186 0.46 28.22 -22.20
CA ALA A 186 -0.13 27.91 -20.90
C ALA A 186 -1.19 26.80 -21.05
N PHE A 187 -1.52 26.15 -19.92
CA PHE A 187 -2.70 25.30 -19.82
C PHE A 187 -3.91 26.16 -19.48
N VAL A 188 -4.87 26.29 -20.41
CA VAL A 188 -6.05 27.16 -20.29
C VAL A 188 -7.29 26.34 -19.95
N GLY A 189 -8.07 26.80 -18.97
CA GLY A 189 -9.33 26.24 -18.53
C GLY A 189 -10.29 27.34 -18.09
N ILE A 190 -11.48 26.97 -17.58
CA ILE A 190 -12.52 27.97 -17.24
C ILE A 190 -12.15 28.90 -16.08
N GLU A 191 -11.31 28.43 -15.14
CA GLU A 191 -10.76 29.23 -14.03
C GLU A 191 -9.47 30.00 -14.42
N GLY A 192 -9.16 30.09 -15.72
CA GLY A 192 -8.03 30.88 -16.26
C GLY A 192 -6.86 30.03 -16.77
N ALA A 193 -5.65 30.59 -16.71
CA ALA A 193 -4.46 30.04 -17.36
C ALA A 193 -3.35 29.67 -16.35
N ILE A 194 -3.00 28.38 -16.33
CA ILE A 194 -1.87 27.83 -15.59
C ILE A 194 -0.63 27.93 -16.49
N LYS A 195 0.30 28.80 -16.13
CA LYS A 195 1.59 28.95 -16.84
C LYS A 195 2.58 27.89 -16.40
N VAL A 196 3.48 27.50 -17.29
CA VAL A 196 4.56 26.53 -17.01
C VAL A 196 5.92 27.19 -16.98
N LYS A 197 6.88 26.56 -16.28
CA LYS A 197 8.29 26.99 -16.27
C LYS A 197 9.23 25.77 -16.15
N ARG A 198 10.43 25.91 -16.71
CA ARG A 198 11.63 25.09 -16.42
C ARG A 198 12.44 25.81 -15.34
N GLU A 199 12.48 25.29 -14.11
CA GLU A 199 13.40 25.79 -13.09
C GLU A 199 14.84 25.47 -13.51
N ALA A 200 15.76 26.41 -13.26
CA ALA A 200 17.16 26.32 -13.69
C ALA A 200 17.98 25.37 -12.79
N LYS A 201 17.69 24.07 -12.91
CA LYS A 201 18.44 22.97 -12.30
C LYS A 201 19.44 22.42 -13.32
N ASN A 202 20.46 21.69 -12.85
CA ASN A 202 21.35 20.88 -13.72
C ASN A 202 20.58 19.69 -14.30
N ILE A 203 19.70 19.98 -15.24
CA ILE A 203 18.96 19.04 -16.06
C ILE A 203 19.89 18.65 -17.20
N ASN A 204 20.33 17.38 -17.24
CA ASN A 204 21.28 16.86 -18.21
C ASN A 204 20.65 16.66 -19.61
N ASN A 205 19.94 17.67 -20.13
CA ASN A 205 19.20 17.65 -21.39
C ASN A 205 18.40 16.34 -21.57
N LYS A 206 17.53 16.06 -20.60
CA LYS A 206 16.57 14.95 -20.62
C LYS A 206 15.15 15.46 -20.36
N VAL A 207 14.14 14.79 -20.92
CA VAL A 207 12.71 15.00 -20.64
C VAL A 207 11.98 13.68 -20.44
N ASN A 208 10.81 13.73 -19.79
CA ASN A 208 9.89 12.61 -19.69
C ASN A 208 8.83 12.70 -20.78
N ILE A 209 8.66 11.59 -21.51
CA ILE A 209 7.55 11.33 -22.43
C ILE A 209 6.59 10.32 -21.80
N TYR A 210 5.34 10.26 -22.26
CA TYR A 210 4.27 9.54 -21.55
C TYR A 210 3.35 8.76 -22.49
N ARG A 211 3.02 7.49 -22.16
CA ARG A 211 1.98 6.70 -22.85
C ARG A 211 0.92 6.23 -21.85
N SER A 212 -0.35 6.42 -22.18
CA SER A 212 -1.47 5.94 -21.36
C SER A 212 -1.63 4.43 -21.49
N ARG A 213 -1.85 3.71 -20.38
CA ARG A 213 -2.23 2.28 -20.42
C ARG A 213 -3.70 2.06 -20.78
N LYS A 214 -4.48 3.13 -20.97
CA LYS A 214 -5.90 3.14 -21.35
C LYS A 214 -6.85 2.45 -20.34
N ASP A 215 -6.35 2.18 -19.12
CA ASP A 215 -7.06 1.68 -17.95
C ASP A 215 -7.77 2.79 -17.14
N GLY A 216 -7.49 4.06 -17.45
CA GLY A 216 -7.98 5.23 -16.69
C GLY A 216 -7.21 5.51 -15.39
N CYS A 217 -6.22 4.69 -15.05
CA CYS A 217 -5.57 4.65 -13.74
C CYS A 217 -4.05 4.82 -13.79
N THR A 218 -3.39 4.37 -14.86
CA THR A 218 -1.94 4.36 -14.96
C THR A 218 -1.42 4.81 -16.34
N TYR A 219 -0.16 5.27 -16.33
CA TYR A 219 0.60 5.58 -17.52
C TYR A 219 2.02 5.06 -17.36
N ASP A 220 2.69 4.76 -18.47
CA ASP A 220 4.15 4.63 -18.46
C ASP A 220 4.78 5.96 -18.87
N TYR A 221 5.94 6.26 -18.28
CA TYR A 221 6.83 7.31 -18.76
C TYR A 221 8.21 6.76 -19.14
N LEU A 222 8.92 7.46 -20.01
CA LEU A 222 10.30 7.17 -20.40
C LEU A 222 11.11 8.46 -20.38
N THR A 223 12.32 8.42 -19.81
CA THR A 223 13.21 9.57 -19.72
C THR A 223 14.24 9.58 -20.86
N ILE A 224 13.96 10.34 -21.92
CA ILE A 224 14.78 10.44 -23.13
C ILE A 224 15.71 11.68 -23.08
N PRO A 225 16.84 11.69 -23.81
CA PRO A 225 17.57 12.91 -24.12
C PRO A 225 16.71 13.88 -24.93
N TRP A 226 16.94 15.19 -24.75
CA TRP A 226 16.30 16.25 -25.53
C TRP A 226 17.18 17.51 -25.53
N GLU A 227 17.66 17.89 -26.70
CA GLU A 227 18.59 19.00 -26.90
C GLU A 227 17.90 20.19 -27.60
N THR A 228 18.59 21.33 -27.68
CA THR A 228 18.09 22.56 -28.33
C THR A 228 17.77 22.39 -29.83
N LYS A 229 18.27 21.32 -30.48
CA LYS A 229 17.90 20.93 -31.85
C LYS A 229 16.49 20.29 -31.91
N ASP A 230 16.10 19.58 -30.85
CA ASP A 230 14.85 18.83 -30.76
C ASP A 230 13.71 19.75 -30.32
N GLU A 231 14.02 20.76 -29.49
CA GLU A 231 13.18 21.94 -29.22
C GLU A 231 12.82 22.74 -30.49
N GLN A 232 13.53 22.55 -31.63
CA GLN A 232 13.25 23.18 -32.92
C GLN A 232 12.48 22.28 -33.90
N SER A 233 12.11 21.05 -33.53
CA SER A 233 11.41 20.14 -34.45
C SER A 233 10.00 20.62 -34.78
N THR A 234 9.67 20.60 -36.08
CA THR A 234 8.30 20.84 -36.56
C THR A 234 7.37 19.65 -36.32
N ASP A 235 7.92 18.45 -36.10
CA ASP A 235 7.21 17.26 -35.67
C ASP A 235 7.83 16.71 -34.39
N ILE A 236 7.22 17.04 -33.26
CA ILE A 236 7.64 16.60 -31.93
C ILE A 236 7.42 15.09 -31.76
N VAL A 237 6.36 14.52 -32.35
CA VAL A 237 6.00 13.10 -32.18
C VAL A 237 7.01 12.23 -32.91
N GLN A 238 7.31 12.53 -34.18
CA GLN A 238 8.29 11.77 -34.95
C GLN A 238 9.72 11.93 -34.40
N THR A 239 10.06 13.04 -33.74
CA THR A 239 11.33 13.17 -33.01
C THR A 239 11.36 12.28 -31.77
N ILE A 240 10.27 12.22 -31.00
CA ILE A 240 10.14 11.30 -29.85
C ILE A 240 10.27 9.84 -30.29
N GLU A 241 9.62 9.43 -31.38
CA GLU A 241 9.65 8.05 -31.88
C GLU A 241 11.07 7.57 -32.24
N LYS A 242 11.91 8.47 -32.79
CA LYS A 242 13.35 8.20 -33.05
C LYS A 242 14.15 7.97 -31.78
N TYR A 243 13.74 8.56 -30.65
CA TYR A 243 14.30 8.23 -29.34
C TYR A 243 13.74 6.92 -28.79
N ILE A 244 12.41 6.70 -28.84
CA ILE A 244 11.78 5.45 -28.37
C ILE A 244 12.40 4.21 -29.02
N ALA A 245 12.72 4.26 -30.32
CA ALA A 245 13.33 3.15 -31.05
C ALA A 245 14.72 2.70 -30.52
N GLN A 246 15.35 3.46 -29.63
CA GLN A 246 16.62 3.11 -28.96
C GLN A 246 16.41 2.42 -27.61
N TYR A 247 15.17 2.35 -27.11
CA TYR A 247 14.82 1.76 -25.82
C TYR A 247 13.94 0.52 -26.01
N ASN A 248 14.15 -0.48 -25.15
CA ASN A 248 13.23 -1.61 -25.03
C ASN A 248 12.16 -1.34 -23.97
N GLU A 249 11.16 -2.23 -23.88
CA GLU A 249 10.05 -2.09 -22.93
C GLU A 249 10.47 -1.99 -21.45
N SER A 250 11.61 -2.57 -21.04
CA SER A 250 12.07 -2.52 -19.63
C SER A 250 12.47 -1.11 -19.20
N TYR A 251 12.77 -0.18 -20.11
CA TYR A 251 13.09 1.21 -19.75
C TYR A 251 11.85 2.06 -19.41
N TRP A 252 10.65 1.62 -19.80
CA TRP A 252 9.42 2.33 -19.45
C TRP A 252 9.11 2.18 -17.95
N ARG A 253 8.51 3.22 -17.37
CA ARG A 253 8.33 3.38 -15.93
C ARG A 253 6.86 3.63 -15.64
N ILE A 254 6.19 2.72 -14.95
CA ILE A 254 4.79 2.93 -14.58
C ILE A 254 4.66 3.98 -13.47
N ALA A 255 3.65 4.85 -13.60
CA ALA A 255 3.17 5.73 -12.55
C ALA A 255 1.63 5.81 -12.54
N PRO A 256 1.00 6.07 -11.38
CA PRO A 256 -0.45 6.26 -11.28
C PRO A 256 -0.83 7.69 -11.67
N TYR A 257 -1.99 7.89 -12.31
CA TYR A 257 -2.56 9.23 -12.50
C TYR A 257 -2.89 9.88 -11.13
N ARG A 258 -3.32 9.09 -10.15
CA ARG A 258 -3.66 9.54 -8.79
C ARG A 258 -3.16 8.54 -7.74
N VAL A 259 -2.35 9.02 -6.80
CA VAL A 259 -1.72 8.24 -5.71
C VAL A 259 -2.72 7.90 -4.56
N ARG A 260 -4.02 8.06 -4.80
CA ARG A 260 -5.08 8.08 -3.78
C ARG A 260 -6.47 7.64 -4.28
N ASP A 261 -6.56 7.23 -5.54
CA ASP A 261 -7.81 6.67 -6.04
C ASP A 261 -7.72 5.15 -5.82
N ALA A 262 -8.39 4.64 -4.79
CA ALA A 262 -8.31 3.22 -4.40
C ALA A 262 -8.80 2.27 -5.52
N SER A 263 -9.57 2.76 -6.49
CA SER A 263 -9.90 2.00 -7.70
C SER A 263 -8.68 1.77 -8.60
N CYS A 264 -7.70 2.69 -8.57
CA CYS A 264 -6.50 2.70 -9.38
C CYS A 264 -5.25 2.14 -8.70
N GLY A 265 -5.19 2.13 -7.35
CA GLY A 265 -4.10 1.48 -6.61
C GLY A 265 -3.91 0.03 -7.04
N LYS A 266 -5.01 -0.74 -7.09
CA LYS A 266 -5.03 -2.14 -7.58
C LYS A 266 -4.36 -2.35 -8.94
N GLU A 267 -4.69 -1.52 -9.94
CA GLU A 267 -4.12 -1.67 -11.28
C GLU A 267 -2.62 -1.30 -11.28
N PHE A 268 -2.26 -0.20 -10.59
CA PHE A 268 -0.85 0.16 -10.42
C PHE A 268 -0.03 -0.95 -9.75
N PHE A 269 -0.51 -1.56 -8.67
CA PHE A 269 0.20 -2.65 -7.98
C PHE A 269 0.25 -3.93 -8.81
N THR A 270 -0.74 -4.18 -9.67
CA THR A 270 -0.77 -5.32 -10.59
C THR A 270 0.31 -5.16 -11.68
N HIS A 271 0.35 -4.03 -12.37
CA HIS A 271 1.37 -3.73 -13.38
C HIS A 271 2.78 -3.61 -12.77
N LEU A 272 2.91 -3.06 -11.56
CA LEU A 272 4.18 -2.99 -10.82
C LEU A 272 4.69 -4.40 -10.49
N ARG A 273 3.78 -5.31 -10.09
CA ARG A 273 4.10 -6.74 -9.90
C ARG A 273 4.60 -7.39 -11.17
N GLU A 274 3.92 -7.16 -12.29
CA GLU A 274 4.34 -7.71 -13.58
C GLU A 274 5.73 -7.22 -14.00
N ARG A 275 6.11 -5.97 -13.68
CA ARG A 275 7.46 -5.46 -13.95
C ARG A 275 8.53 -6.11 -13.08
N ASP A 276 8.29 -6.33 -11.79
CA ASP A 276 9.29 -6.95 -10.90
C ASP A 276 9.43 -8.47 -11.07
N LEU A 277 8.52 -9.10 -11.82
CA LEU A 277 8.67 -10.48 -12.30
C LEU A 277 9.51 -10.58 -13.59
N GLN A 278 9.93 -9.46 -14.18
CA GLN A 278 10.81 -9.41 -15.36
C GLN A 278 12.26 -9.15 -14.96
N GLU A 279 13.21 -9.78 -15.65
CA GLU A 279 14.63 -9.51 -15.46
C GLU A 279 14.99 -8.11 -15.98
N CYS A 280 15.40 -7.21 -15.09
CA CYS A 280 15.92 -5.90 -15.49
C CYS A 280 17.36 -5.98 -15.99
N SER A 281 17.68 -5.19 -17.01
CA SER A 281 19.01 -5.20 -17.65
C SER A 281 20.10 -4.63 -16.73
N THR A 282 21.36 -5.04 -16.93
CA THR A 282 22.51 -4.50 -16.19
C THR A 282 22.62 -2.97 -16.27
N THR A 283 22.25 -2.38 -17.42
CA THR A 283 22.20 -0.92 -17.61
C THR A 283 21.13 -0.29 -16.73
N GLU A 284 19.94 -0.87 -16.70
CA GLU A 284 18.81 -0.43 -15.88
C GLU A 284 19.08 -0.54 -14.37
N ILE A 285 19.71 -1.64 -13.94
CA ILE A 285 20.13 -1.84 -12.54
C ILE A 285 21.12 -0.74 -12.13
N ASN A 286 22.08 -0.40 -13.00
CA ASN A 286 23.10 0.61 -12.72
C ASN A 286 22.56 2.05 -12.77
N GLU A 287 21.71 2.41 -13.75
CA GLU A 287 21.07 3.74 -13.79
C GLU A 287 20.08 3.90 -12.63
N GLY A 288 19.27 2.88 -12.36
CA GLY A 288 18.32 2.87 -11.24
C GLY A 288 19.00 3.03 -9.89
N ARG A 289 20.06 2.26 -9.61
CA ARG A 289 20.85 2.41 -8.36
C ARG A 289 21.43 3.82 -8.23
N LYS A 290 22.04 4.35 -9.29
CA LYS A 290 22.61 5.72 -9.29
C LYS A 290 21.55 6.79 -9.03
N ILE A 291 20.33 6.60 -9.51
CA ILE A 291 19.22 7.55 -9.30
C ILE A 291 18.66 7.43 -7.88
N LEU A 292 18.50 6.21 -7.35
CA LEU A 292 18.12 5.96 -5.95
C LEU A 292 19.14 6.57 -4.97
N GLN A 293 20.44 6.43 -5.24
CA GLN A 293 21.52 7.07 -4.48
C GLN A 293 21.45 8.61 -4.54
N GLY A 294 20.96 9.18 -5.65
CA GLY A 294 20.71 10.61 -5.77
C GLY A 294 19.61 11.15 -4.85
N LEU A 295 18.70 10.29 -4.36
CA LEU A 295 17.60 10.66 -3.47
C LEU A 295 18.01 10.73 -1.99
N LEU A 296 19.24 10.36 -1.65
CA LEU A 296 19.79 10.47 -0.29
C LEU A 296 19.93 11.94 0.19
N ALA A 297 19.66 12.91 -0.68
CA ALA A 297 19.58 14.34 -0.38
C ALA A 297 18.21 14.97 -0.76
N GLU A 298 17.21 14.16 -1.13
CA GLU A 298 15.85 14.61 -1.41
C GLU A 298 15.08 14.81 -0.09
N ALA A 299 14.24 15.86 -0.05
CA ALA A 299 13.43 16.21 1.10
C ALA A 299 11.93 16.00 0.87
N ASN A 300 11.50 15.74 -0.38
CA ASN A 300 10.11 15.42 -0.69
C ASN A 300 9.86 13.89 -0.64
N PRO A 301 9.08 13.38 0.33
CA PRO A 301 8.91 11.94 0.51
C PRO A 301 7.96 11.30 -0.51
N GLU A 302 6.99 12.04 -1.05
CA GLU A 302 6.11 11.56 -2.13
C GLU A 302 6.90 11.29 -3.43
N ARG A 303 7.98 12.05 -3.67
CA ARG A 303 8.92 11.84 -4.77
C ARG A 303 9.82 10.64 -4.53
N VAL A 304 10.39 10.47 -3.33
CA VAL A 304 11.20 9.28 -3.02
C VAL A 304 10.35 8.01 -3.14
N THR A 305 9.12 8.03 -2.62
CA THR A 305 8.10 6.99 -2.79
C THR A 305 7.90 6.61 -4.26
N SER A 306 7.59 7.59 -5.12
CA SER A 306 7.32 7.33 -6.53
C SER A 306 8.55 6.77 -7.26
N ILE A 307 9.75 7.23 -6.92
CA ILE A 307 10.96 6.81 -7.63
C ILE A 307 11.43 5.42 -7.17
N VAL A 308 11.30 5.08 -5.88
CA VAL A 308 11.50 3.72 -5.35
C VAL A 308 10.55 2.71 -6.02
N ASN A 309 9.29 3.09 -6.23
CA ASN A 309 8.36 2.27 -7.00
C ASN A 309 8.72 2.20 -8.49
N SER A 310 9.30 3.25 -9.07
CA SER A 310 9.65 3.32 -10.50
C SER A 310 10.82 2.43 -10.93
N TYR A 311 11.71 2.01 -10.02
CA TYR A 311 12.85 1.13 -10.33
C TYR A 311 12.62 -0.33 -9.90
N CYS A 312 13.21 -1.27 -10.67
CA CYS A 312 13.07 -2.70 -10.43
C CYS A 312 13.77 -3.14 -9.12
N MET A 313 13.31 -4.26 -8.56
CA MET A 313 13.88 -4.81 -7.32
C MET A 313 15.40 -4.99 -7.33
N ALA A 314 16.01 -5.45 -8.43
CA ALA A 314 17.47 -5.66 -8.49
C ALA A 314 18.30 -4.35 -8.42
N ALA A 315 17.71 -3.20 -8.72
CA ALA A 315 18.34 -1.89 -8.46
C ALA A 315 18.32 -1.56 -6.96
N ILE A 316 17.20 -1.87 -6.27
CA ILE A 316 16.96 -1.60 -4.84
C ILE A 316 17.81 -2.53 -3.96
N SER A 317 17.78 -3.85 -4.19
CA SER A 317 18.65 -4.83 -3.51
C SER A 317 20.15 -4.63 -3.80
N GLY A 318 20.47 -3.76 -4.76
CA GLY A 318 21.83 -3.31 -5.07
C GLY A 318 22.36 -2.19 -4.18
N LEU A 319 21.53 -1.59 -3.32
CA LEU A 319 21.92 -0.58 -2.33
C LEU A 319 22.61 -1.21 -1.11
N THR A 320 23.26 -0.36 -0.31
CA THR A 320 23.74 -0.70 1.03
C THR A 320 22.68 -0.44 2.10
N TYR A 321 22.81 -1.07 3.26
CA TYR A 321 21.85 -0.92 4.36
C TYR A 321 21.59 0.56 4.74
N GLY A 322 22.63 1.38 4.90
CA GLY A 322 22.47 2.80 5.27
C GLY A 322 21.86 3.68 4.17
N GLU A 323 21.91 3.25 2.90
CA GLU A 323 21.18 3.91 1.82
C GLU A 323 19.70 3.53 1.86
N ILE A 324 19.39 2.26 2.13
CA ILE A 324 18.01 1.78 2.29
C ILE A 324 17.35 2.43 3.52
N GLU A 325 18.02 2.39 4.67
CA GLU A 325 17.62 3.03 5.94
C GLU A 325 17.25 4.51 5.73
N LYS A 326 18.09 5.26 5.02
CA LYS A 326 17.83 6.69 4.76
C LYS A 326 16.67 6.93 3.80
N LEU A 327 16.51 6.14 2.73
CA LEU A 327 15.36 6.26 1.83
C LEU A 327 14.05 5.84 2.52
N PHE A 328 14.14 4.85 3.41
CA PHE A 328 13.04 4.39 4.25
C PHE A 328 12.60 5.49 5.21
N ASP A 329 13.51 6.11 5.95
CA ASP A 329 13.23 7.22 6.87
C ASP A 329 12.63 8.45 6.17
N ILE A 330 13.07 8.75 4.94
CA ILE A 330 12.45 9.83 4.16
C ILE A 330 10.99 9.47 3.88
N ILE A 331 10.67 8.28 3.36
CA ILE A 331 9.29 7.89 3.05
C ILE A 331 8.44 7.79 4.34
N ALA A 332 9.00 7.28 5.44
CA ALA A 332 8.36 7.15 6.75
C ALA A 332 8.32 8.46 7.56
N SER A 333 8.68 9.60 6.96
CA SER A 333 8.49 10.94 7.56
C SER A 333 7.16 11.60 7.19
N GLN A 334 6.33 10.94 6.38
CA GLN A 334 5.01 11.46 5.98
C GLN A 334 4.02 11.36 7.13
N GLU A 335 3.33 12.46 7.47
CA GLU A 335 2.28 12.50 8.52
C GLU A 335 1.21 11.41 8.37
N ARG A 336 0.98 10.93 7.14
CA ARG A 336 0.28 9.68 6.85
C ARG A 336 1.02 8.89 5.80
N ILE A 337 1.12 7.58 5.99
CA ILE A 337 1.58 6.67 4.94
C ILE A 337 0.40 6.46 3.97
N THR A 338 0.68 6.18 2.71
CA THR A 338 -0.32 5.88 1.66
C THR A 338 0.00 4.53 1.05
N GLU A 339 -0.96 3.83 0.44
CA GLU A 339 -0.75 2.51 -0.21
C GLU A 339 0.55 2.45 -1.06
N HIS A 340 0.84 3.51 -1.84
CA HIS A 340 2.06 3.61 -2.65
C HIS A 340 3.33 3.81 -1.82
N SER A 341 3.24 4.49 -0.68
CA SER A 341 4.32 4.65 0.31
C SER A 341 4.55 3.34 1.07
N GLU A 342 3.50 2.62 1.47
CA GLU A 342 3.61 1.27 2.05
C GLU A 342 4.42 0.37 1.11
N VAL A 343 3.99 0.26 -0.16
CA VAL A 343 4.68 -0.54 -1.16
C VAL A 343 6.12 -0.07 -1.38
N ALA A 344 6.42 1.22 -1.33
CA ALA A 344 7.81 1.70 -1.42
C ALA A 344 8.67 1.31 -0.20
N LEU A 345 8.12 1.36 1.02
CA LEU A 345 8.79 0.89 2.25
C LEU A 345 9.03 -0.62 2.20
N LEU A 346 8.06 -1.40 1.76
CA LEU A 346 8.13 -2.87 1.65
C LEU A 346 9.15 -3.31 0.58
N ARG A 347 9.28 -2.55 -0.52
CA ARG A 347 10.36 -2.73 -1.53
C ARG A 347 11.73 -2.46 -0.93
N LEU A 348 11.87 -1.39 -0.15
CA LEU A 348 13.12 -1.05 0.53
C LEU A 348 13.51 -2.15 1.52
N MET A 349 12.56 -2.63 2.34
CA MET A 349 12.76 -3.78 3.23
C MET A 349 13.19 -5.04 2.48
N SER A 350 12.56 -5.34 1.34
CA SER A 350 12.93 -6.45 0.45
C SER A 350 14.30 -6.28 -0.22
N GLY A 351 14.91 -5.09 -0.13
CA GLY A 351 16.31 -4.84 -0.50
C GLY A 351 17.32 -5.09 0.62
N ILE A 352 16.87 -5.21 1.88
CA ILE A 352 17.75 -5.42 3.04
C ILE A 352 18.29 -6.85 3.01
N LYS A 353 19.58 -7.00 3.27
CA LYS A 353 20.24 -8.32 3.37
C LYS A 353 19.99 -8.92 4.75
N THR A 354 19.85 -10.24 4.81
CA THR A 354 19.64 -10.98 6.09
C THR A 354 20.69 -10.66 7.16
N THR A 355 21.92 -10.33 6.74
CA THR A 355 23.02 -9.85 7.60
C THR A 355 22.72 -8.55 8.35
N ASP A 356 21.82 -7.73 7.83
CA ASP A 356 21.51 -6.38 8.29
C ASP A 356 20.14 -6.28 8.97
N TYR A 357 19.32 -7.35 8.97
CA TYR A 357 18.02 -7.39 9.65
C TYR A 357 18.11 -6.97 11.12
N LYS A 358 19.17 -7.38 11.85
CA LYS A 358 19.39 -6.96 13.24
C LYS A 358 19.61 -5.45 13.40
N ARG A 359 20.16 -4.77 12.39
CA ARG A 359 20.27 -3.29 12.38
C ARG A 359 18.90 -2.66 12.14
N PHE A 360 18.15 -3.19 11.16
CA PHE A 360 16.81 -2.70 10.83
C PHE A 360 15.84 -2.78 12.03
N TYR A 361 15.81 -3.90 12.76
CA TYR A 361 14.97 -3.99 13.97
C TYR A 361 15.40 -2.98 15.05
N ALA A 362 16.71 -2.84 15.31
CA ALA A 362 17.22 -1.86 16.26
C ALA A 362 16.93 -0.40 15.84
N HIS A 363 16.80 -0.13 14.54
CA HIS A 363 16.38 1.17 13.99
C HIS A 363 14.88 1.42 14.19
N LEU A 364 14.02 0.43 13.94
CA LEU A 364 12.58 0.51 14.21
C LEU A 364 12.27 0.71 15.71
N GLU A 365 13.01 0.02 16.59
CA GLU A 365 12.93 0.12 18.05
C GLU A 365 13.54 1.43 18.61
N ALA A 366 14.32 2.17 17.81
CA ALA A 366 15.00 3.37 18.25
C ALA A 366 14.02 4.46 18.75
N ASN A 367 14.53 5.33 19.63
CA ASN A 367 13.80 6.46 20.18
C ASN A 367 12.46 6.07 20.87
N GLY A 368 12.42 4.91 21.53
CA GLY A 368 11.22 4.40 22.21
C GLY A 368 10.18 3.85 21.25
N ASN A 369 10.63 3.14 20.21
CA ASN A 369 9.81 2.55 19.14
C ASN A 369 9.00 3.60 18.37
N LYS A 370 9.48 4.85 18.23
CA LYS A 370 8.68 5.93 17.61
C LYS A 370 8.36 5.63 16.15
N LEU A 371 9.38 5.22 15.38
CA LEU A 371 9.25 4.85 13.97
C LEU A 371 8.31 3.65 13.81
N LEU A 372 8.56 2.59 14.58
CA LEU A 372 7.72 1.39 14.64
C LEU A 372 6.25 1.68 14.95
N LYS A 373 5.95 2.55 15.92
CA LYS A 373 4.57 2.94 16.27
C LYS A 373 3.88 3.67 15.12
N HIS A 374 4.52 4.69 14.54
CA HIS A 374 3.97 5.42 13.41
C HIS A 374 3.67 4.51 12.21
N LEU A 375 4.54 3.52 11.95
CA LEU A 375 4.33 2.53 10.89
C LEU A 375 3.19 1.55 11.21
N ILE A 376 2.96 1.20 12.48
CA ILE A 376 1.81 0.39 12.93
C ILE A 376 0.51 1.22 12.94
N GLU A 377 0.60 2.54 13.10
CA GLU A 377 -0.54 3.47 13.13
C GLU A 377 -1.04 3.87 11.73
N GLU A 378 -0.22 3.71 10.68
CA GLU A 378 -0.50 4.26 9.33
C GLU A 378 -0.26 3.27 8.15
N ILE A 379 0.15 2.02 8.39
CA ILE A 379 0.30 0.98 7.33
C ILE A 379 -0.75 -0.11 7.52
N ASP A 380 -1.78 -0.11 6.68
CA ASP A 380 -2.96 -0.95 6.85
C ASP A 380 -3.01 -2.18 5.92
N ASP A 381 -2.55 -2.09 4.66
CA ASP A 381 -3.02 -3.02 3.60
C ASP A 381 -1.96 -3.80 2.76
N ALA A 382 -0.66 -3.47 2.80
CA ALA A 382 0.38 -4.16 1.99
C ALA A 382 1.38 -5.03 2.79
N SER A 383 1.93 -6.11 2.19
CA SER A 383 3.00 -6.95 2.77
C SER A 383 4.27 -7.11 1.93
N VAL A 384 5.31 -7.58 2.62
CA VAL A 384 6.63 -7.96 2.08
C VAL A 384 6.58 -9.21 1.20
N ASN A 385 5.60 -10.11 1.37
CA ASN A 385 5.60 -11.47 0.76
C ASN A 385 5.13 -11.51 -0.71
N PHE A 386 5.54 -10.49 -1.46
CA PHE A 386 5.36 -10.28 -2.90
C PHE A 386 5.79 -11.46 -3.80
N LEU A 387 6.85 -12.17 -3.40
CA LEU A 387 7.63 -13.05 -4.27
C LEU A 387 7.06 -14.47 -4.46
N ALA A 388 6.11 -14.92 -3.62
CA ALA A 388 5.74 -16.34 -3.54
C ALA A 388 4.27 -16.70 -3.82
N ASP A 389 3.27 -15.90 -3.39
CA ASP A 389 1.85 -16.31 -3.46
C ASP A 389 0.99 -15.42 -4.40
N LYS A 390 -0.07 -16.00 -4.97
CA LYS A 390 -1.03 -15.36 -5.89
C LYS A 390 -2.28 -14.83 -5.17
N LYS A 391 -2.14 -14.39 -3.90
CA LYS A 391 -3.21 -13.79 -3.10
C LYS A 391 -2.67 -12.62 -2.30
N ASN A 392 -3.49 -11.59 -2.12
CA ASN A 392 -3.08 -10.33 -1.49
C ASN A 392 -2.99 -10.51 0.04
N TYR A 393 -1.89 -10.01 0.60
CA TYR A 393 -1.49 -10.06 2.01
C TYR A 393 -0.80 -8.72 2.35
N THR A 394 -0.62 -8.19 3.57
CA THR A 394 -1.10 -8.38 4.97
C THR A 394 -0.04 -7.69 5.86
N ASN A 395 -0.20 -6.41 6.20
CA ASN A 395 0.50 -5.69 7.29
C ASN A 395 2.06 -5.54 7.24
N PHE A 396 2.59 -4.51 7.93
CA PHE A 396 3.98 -4.05 7.82
C PHE A 396 5.05 -5.07 8.27
N ILE A 397 4.75 -5.96 9.21
CA ILE A 397 5.74 -6.78 9.94
C ILE A 397 5.56 -8.27 9.66
N GLY A 398 6.02 -8.70 8.49
CA GLY A 398 6.27 -10.11 8.18
C GLY A 398 7.64 -10.53 8.69
N VAL A 399 7.72 -11.08 9.91
CA VAL A 399 8.97 -11.61 10.50
C VAL A 399 8.93 -13.14 10.46
N ASP A 400 9.79 -13.73 9.62
CA ASP A 400 10.09 -15.16 9.67
C ASP A 400 10.96 -15.49 10.90
N VAL A 401 10.71 -16.65 11.51
CA VAL A 401 11.56 -17.33 12.51
C VAL A 401 11.59 -18.83 12.20
#